data_AF-A0A914MTJ0-F1
#
_entry.id   AF-A0A914MTJ0-F1
#
_cell.length_a   1.000
_cell.length_b   1.000
_cell.length_c   1.000
_cell.angle_alpha   90.00
_cell.angle_beta   90.00
_cell.angle_gamma   90.00
#
_symmetry.space_group_name_H-M   'P 1'
#
loop_
_entity.id
_entity.type
_entity.pdbx_description
1 polymer ?
#
loop_
_entity_poly.entity_id
_entity_poly.type
_entity_poly.pdbx_seq_one_letter_code
_entity_poly.pdbx_strand_id
1 'polypeptide(L)'
;MAINESIPLFLHNSESVGNGNLYVWLEKTANKKERNYLIEFPTIPKNLEEMIISRCWLEQLLKCTFERAWFEKIIFNPQMINLLFDEDNKIPIKFNIQKPTLSPDNNLFENFLEFSLNYLTIFNFLNIDFEENNLEQHLDILFNVLISEGNKLSKVCLRNFTLTSLHNLITKHIATSKNCSEMVSTITLDCPSFKNFKLDERAENVQIEISNKIKRTTYQISNIYNPKVKFWFYIVEMDDGSIFHVNISRMDLLSEQK
;
A
#
# COMPACT_ATOMS: atom_id res chain seq x y z
N MET A 1 25.01 21.02 6.06
CA MET A 1 23.60 21.40 6.31
C MET A 1 22.91 20.34 7.16
N ALA A 2 22.75 19.10 6.66
CA ALA A 2 22.07 18.02 7.39
C ALA A 2 22.52 17.77 8.84
N ILE A 3 23.83 17.68 9.12
CA ILE A 3 24.36 17.48 10.48
C ILE A 3 24.02 18.66 11.39
N ASN A 4 24.17 19.90 10.89
CA ASN A 4 23.91 21.11 11.67
C ASN A 4 22.41 21.27 12.00
N GLU A 5 21.56 20.85 11.07
CA GLU A 5 20.09 20.89 11.21
C GLU A 5 19.53 19.62 11.87
N SER A 6 20.37 18.65 12.20
CA SER A 6 19.98 17.36 12.78
C SER A 6 18.88 16.65 11.98
N ILE A 7 18.95 16.72 10.65
CA ILE A 7 17.95 16.09 9.77
C ILE A 7 18.02 14.57 9.97
N PRO A 8 16.91 13.89 10.28
CA PRO A 8 16.92 12.45 10.51
C PRO A 8 16.96 11.69 9.18
N LEU A 9 17.58 10.51 9.19
CA LEU A 9 17.60 9.57 8.08
C LEU A 9 16.25 8.87 7.89
N PHE A 10 15.52 8.66 8.98
CA PHE A 10 14.18 8.08 8.97
C PHE A 10 13.15 9.08 9.47
N LEU A 11 11.96 9.09 8.88
CA LEU A 11 10.78 9.68 9.51
C LEU A 11 10.11 8.60 10.34
N HIS A 12 9.87 8.90 11.62
CA HIS A 12 9.18 8.01 12.56
C HIS A 12 8.53 8.85 13.67
N ASN A 13 7.52 8.30 14.35
CA ASN A 13 7.00 8.92 15.55
C ASN A 13 7.91 8.54 16.73
N SER A 14 8.37 9.51 17.52
CA SER A 14 9.26 9.25 18.66
C SER A 14 8.56 8.49 19.79
N GLU A 15 7.23 8.55 19.86
CA GLU A 15 6.45 7.90 20.92
C GLU A 15 6.21 6.40 20.64
N SER A 16 6.20 6.00 19.36
CA SER A 16 5.86 4.63 18.95
C SER A 16 7.06 3.69 18.94
N VAL A 17 8.26 4.25 18.83
CA VAL A 17 9.51 3.52 18.88
C VAL A 17 9.99 3.57 20.33
N GLY A 18 9.85 2.47 21.07
CA GLY A 18 10.51 2.33 22.37
C GLY A 18 12.04 2.48 22.24
N ASN A 19 12.82 2.12 23.26
CA ASN A 19 14.30 2.12 23.16
C ASN A 19 14.88 1.12 22.11
N GLY A 20 14.06 0.60 21.19
CA GLY A 20 14.46 -0.31 20.12
C GLY A 20 15.09 0.41 18.94
N ASN A 21 15.97 -0.32 18.23
CA ASN A 21 16.56 0.13 16.98
C ASN A 21 15.48 0.28 15.90
N LEU A 22 15.60 1.31 15.06
CA LEU A 22 14.80 1.45 13.84
C LEU A 22 15.38 0.54 12.78
N TYR A 23 14.55 -0.30 12.14
CA TYR A 23 14.99 -1.17 11.08
C TYR A 23 14.02 -1.22 9.91
N VAL A 24 14.57 -1.30 8.71
CA VAL A 24 13.82 -1.69 7.50
C VAL A 24 14.14 -3.16 7.24
N TRP A 25 13.10 -3.99 7.13
CA TRP A 25 13.25 -5.40 6.80
C TRP A 25 13.09 -5.61 5.30
N LEU A 26 14.09 -6.21 4.65
CA LEU A 26 14.07 -6.49 3.21
C LEU A 26 14.21 -7.98 2.94
N GLU A 27 13.46 -8.47 1.96
CA GLU A 27 13.47 -9.86 1.53
C GLU A 27 13.91 -9.96 0.07
N LYS A 28 14.85 -10.87 -0.21
CA LYS A 28 15.32 -11.17 -1.56
C LYS A 28 15.44 -12.66 -1.78
N THR A 29 14.76 -13.16 -2.81
CA THR A 29 14.89 -14.54 -3.26
C THR A 29 16.01 -14.65 -4.30
N ALA A 30 17.04 -15.44 -4.00
CA ALA A 30 18.13 -15.74 -4.93
C ALA A 30 18.41 -17.25 -4.94
N ASN A 31 18.44 -17.88 -6.13
CA ASN A 31 18.66 -19.32 -6.28
C ASN A 31 17.71 -20.18 -5.42
N LYS A 32 16.41 -19.81 -5.39
CA LYS A 32 15.36 -20.46 -4.58
C LYS A 32 15.62 -20.43 -3.06
N LYS A 33 16.51 -19.55 -2.59
CA LYS A 33 16.74 -19.30 -1.17
C LYS A 33 16.33 -17.87 -0.83
N GLU A 34 15.50 -17.74 0.18
CA GLU A 34 15.12 -16.46 0.76
C GLU A 34 16.29 -15.93 1.60
N ARG A 35 16.58 -14.64 1.44
CA ARG A 35 17.55 -13.91 2.26
C ARG A 35 16.87 -12.71 2.85
N ASN A 36 17.03 -12.57 4.15
CA ASN A 36 16.46 -11.51 4.95
C ASN A 36 17.56 -10.55 5.36
N TYR A 37 17.32 -9.26 5.15
CA TYR A 37 18.24 -8.19 5.53
C TYR A 37 17.54 -7.29 6.53
N LEU A 38 18.19 -7.09 7.67
CA LEU A 38 17.79 -6.11 8.67
C LEU A 38 18.75 -4.94 8.54
N ILE A 39 18.21 -3.76 8.24
CA ILE A 39 19.03 -2.57 8.03
C ILE A 39 18.86 -1.65 9.23
N GLU A 40 19.91 -1.57 10.03
CA GLU A 40 20.03 -0.62 11.13
C GLU A 40 20.92 0.54 10.68
N PHE A 41 20.39 1.77 10.72
CA PHE A 41 21.18 2.98 10.52
C PHE A 41 21.07 3.90 11.74
N PRO A 42 22.05 4.78 11.96
CA PRO A 42 21.86 5.88 12.90
C PRO A 42 20.66 6.73 12.47
N THR A 43 19.75 7.00 13.40
CA THR A 43 18.56 7.82 13.15
C THR A 43 18.91 9.23 12.69
N ILE A 44 19.95 9.82 13.29
CA ILE A 44 20.47 11.14 12.95
C ILE A 44 21.99 11.02 12.81
N PRO A 45 22.55 11.19 11.58
CA PRO A 45 23.99 11.21 11.40
C PRO A 45 24.65 12.35 12.17
N LYS A 46 25.63 12.03 13.02
CA LYS A 46 26.29 12.98 13.93
C LYS A 46 27.50 13.67 13.30
N ASN A 47 28.05 13.09 12.26
CA ASN A 47 29.28 13.55 11.62
C ASN A 47 29.30 13.13 10.14
N LEU A 48 30.32 13.60 9.41
CA LEU A 48 30.47 13.35 7.99
C LEU A 48 30.69 11.86 7.67
N GLU A 49 31.38 11.13 8.55
CA GLU A 49 31.62 9.69 8.37
C GLU A 49 30.32 8.89 8.38
N GLU A 50 29.44 9.14 9.36
CA GLU A 50 28.11 8.53 9.42
C GLU A 50 27.23 8.88 8.22
N MET A 51 27.33 10.12 7.69
CA MET A 51 26.65 10.51 6.46
C MET A 51 27.17 9.73 5.24
N ILE A 52 28.49 9.58 5.10
CA ILE A 52 29.10 8.81 4.00
C ILE A 52 28.67 7.35 4.09
N ILE A 53 28.67 6.76 5.28
CA ILE A 53 28.19 5.40 5.51
C ILE A 53 26.72 5.28 5.06
N SER A 54 25.85 6.21 5.50
CA SER A 54 24.44 6.22 5.13
C SER A 54 24.24 6.32 3.61
N ARG A 55 24.97 7.21 2.93
CA ARG A 55 24.95 7.34 1.46
C ARG A 55 25.38 6.05 0.77
N CYS A 56 26.53 5.49 1.17
CA CYS A 56 27.08 4.26 0.57
C CYS A 56 26.08 3.10 0.67
N TRP A 57 25.38 2.98 1.80
CA TRP A 57 24.39 1.94 1.96
C TRP A 57 23.11 2.22 1.16
N LEU A 58 22.56 3.44 1.22
CA LEU A 58 21.39 3.81 0.41
C LEU A 58 21.66 3.60 -1.08
N GLU A 59 22.86 3.95 -1.55
CA GLU A 59 23.28 3.72 -2.93
C GLU A 59 23.22 2.22 -3.31
N GLN A 60 23.66 1.34 -2.42
CA GLN A 60 23.56 -0.11 -2.63
C GLN A 60 22.10 -0.59 -2.66
N LEU A 61 21.24 -0.02 -1.80
CA LEU A 61 19.81 -0.36 -1.78
C LEU A 61 19.10 0.06 -3.07
N LEU A 62 19.36 1.28 -3.55
CA LEU A 62 18.79 1.81 -4.79
C LEU A 62 19.19 0.98 -6.02
N LYS A 63 20.40 0.39 -6.01
CA LYS A 63 20.90 -0.50 -7.09
C LYS A 63 20.41 -1.95 -6.98
N CYS A 64 19.72 -2.31 -5.91
CA CYS A 64 19.22 -3.67 -5.70
C CYS A 64 17.71 -3.76 -5.98
N THR A 65 17.28 -4.95 -6.40
CA THR A 65 15.86 -5.32 -6.43
C THR A 65 15.54 -6.26 -5.27
N PHE A 66 14.48 -5.94 -4.54
CA PHE A 66 13.95 -6.73 -3.45
C PHE A 66 12.55 -7.23 -3.80
N GLU A 67 12.23 -8.44 -3.37
CA GLU A 67 10.87 -8.98 -3.55
C GLU A 67 9.92 -8.26 -2.60
N ARG A 68 10.33 -8.07 -1.36
CA ARG A 68 9.50 -7.46 -0.33
C ARG A 68 10.32 -6.51 0.54
N ALA A 69 9.61 -5.53 1.10
CA ALA A 69 10.15 -4.66 2.13
C ALA A 69 9.04 -4.36 3.13
N TRP A 70 9.39 -4.36 4.41
CA TRP A 70 8.49 -3.95 5.48
C TRP A 70 9.02 -2.66 6.10
N PHE A 71 8.15 -1.66 6.07
CA PHE A 71 8.32 -0.34 6.65
C PHE A 71 7.38 -0.24 7.85
N GLU A 72 7.86 -0.70 9.01
CA GLU A 72 7.09 -0.68 10.26
C GLU A 72 7.37 0.64 10.99
N LYS A 73 6.41 1.57 10.94
CA LYS A 73 6.44 2.90 11.58
C LYS A 73 7.60 3.81 11.19
N ILE A 74 8.46 3.36 10.28
CA ILE A 74 9.54 4.14 9.71
C ILE A 74 9.53 4.13 8.19
N ILE A 75 9.96 5.25 7.60
CA ILE A 75 10.34 5.37 6.19
C ILE A 75 11.64 6.16 6.10
N PHE A 76 12.37 6.02 5.00
CA PHE A 76 13.50 6.91 4.74
C PHE A 76 13.00 8.34 4.52
N ASN A 77 13.68 9.32 5.11
CA ASN A 77 13.33 10.72 4.97
C ASN A 77 13.65 11.22 3.54
N PRO A 78 12.63 11.62 2.74
CA PRO A 78 12.83 12.17 1.40
C PRO A 78 13.83 13.32 1.35
N GLN A 79 13.82 14.22 2.34
CA GLN A 79 14.74 15.35 2.42
C GLN A 79 16.18 14.87 2.59
N MET A 80 16.42 13.86 3.44
CA MET A 80 17.75 13.28 3.61
C MET A 80 18.21 12.59 2.33
N ILE A 81 17.34 11.83 1.66
CA ILE A 81 17.66 11.18 0.39
C ILE A 81 18.10 12.23 -0.64
N ASN A 82 17.33 13.31 -0.83
CA ASN A 82 17.68 14.37 -1.77
C ASN A 82 19.04 14.99 -1.40
N LEU A 83 19.29 15.30 -0.14
CA LEU A 83 20.58 15.86 0.31
C LEU A 83 21.78 14.94 0.03
N LEU A 84 21.58 13.62 0.03
CA LEU A 84 22.66 12.65 -0.23
C LEU A 84 22.91 12.41 -1.73
N PHE A 85 21.92 12.70 -2.60
CA PHE A 85 21.94 12.33 -4.02
C PHE A 85 21.67 13.49 -5.01
N ASP A 86 21.37 14.72 -4.56
CA ASP A 86 20.95 15.88 -5.38
C ASP A 86 21.96 16.27 -6.48
N GLU A 87 23.24 15.93 -6.34
CA GLU A 87 24.27 16.25 -7.35
C GLU A 87 24.48 15.13 -8.39
N ASP A 88 24.02 13.91 -8.12
CA ASP A 88 24.27 12.73 -8.94
C ASP A 88 23.01 12.31 -9.72
N ASN A 89 22.73 13.04 -10.81
CA ASN A 89 21.67 12.73 -11.80
C ASN A 89 21.77 11.32 -12.46
N LYS A 90 22.72 10.47 -12.01
CA LYS A 90 23.00 9.15 -12.58
C LYS A 90 22.26 8.01 -11.87
N ILE A 91 21.84 8.19 -10.63
CA ILE A 91 21.20 7.12 -9.85
C ILE A 91 19.70 7.39 -9.75
N PRO A 92 18.83 6.47 -10.21
CA PRO A 92 17.40 6.57 -9.95
C PRO A 92 17.17 6.59 -8.43
N ILE A 93 16.56 7.65 -7.92
CA ILE A 93 16.28 7.83 -6.48
C ILE A 93 15.09 6.96 -6.02
N LYS A 94 14.84 5.84 -6.71
CA LYS A 94 13.72 4.94 -6.41
C LYS A 94 14.21 3.57 -5.97
N PHE A 95 13.67 3.09 -4.86
CA PHE A 95 13.92 1.74 -4.37
C PHE A 95 13.13 0.74 -5.21
N ASN A 96 13.80 -0.29 -5.73
CA ASN A 96 13.17 -1.30 -6.57
C ASN A 96 12.59 -2.43 -5.71
N ILE A 97 11.31 -2.31 -5.36
CA ILE A 97 10.63 -3.21 -4.41
C ILE A 97 9.34 -3.72 -5.04
N GLN A 98 9.19 -5.04 -5.14
CA GLN A 98 8.00 -5.60 -5.80
C GLN A 98 6.73 -5.51 -4.94
N LYS A 99 6.87 -5.77 -3.64
CA LYS A 99 5.77 -5.87 -2.67
C LYS A 99 6.11 -5.11 -1.37
N PRO A 100 6.11 -3.77 -1.36
CA PRO A 100 6.22 -3.02 -0.12
C PRO A 100 5.02 -3.26 0.80
N THR A 101 5.30 -3.43 2.09
CA THR A 101 4.33 -3.37 3.18
C THR A 101 4.64 -2.15 4.04
N LEU A 102 3.65 -1.28 4.19
CA LEU A 102 3.70 -0.08 5.01
C LEU A 102 2.86 -0.32 6.26
N SER A 103 3.40 -0.10 7.46
CA SER A 103 2.64 -0.01 8.70
C SER A 103 2.82 1.38 9.30
N PRO A 104 2.17 2.41 8.74
CA PRO A 104 2.36 3.78 9.18
C PRO A 104 1.73 4.03 10.56
N ASP A 105 2.39 4.85 11.37
CA ASP A 105 1.69 5.56 12.44
C ASP A 105 0.71 6.56 11.82
N ASN A 106 -0.44 6.79 12.46
CA ASN A 106 -1.48 7.69 11.95
C ASN A 106 -0.95 9.07 11.56
N ASN A 107 -0.06 9.66 12.38
CA ASN A 107 0.48 11.00 12.13
C ASN A 107 1.47 11.07 10.94
N LEU A 108 1.94 9.93 10.43
CA LEU A 108 2.88 9.85 9.30
C LEU A 108 2.25 9.20 8.06
N PHE A 109 0.95 8.89 8.10
CA PHE A 109 0.28 8.18 7.03
C PHE A 109 0.49 8.84 5.65
N GLU A 110 0.34 10.16 5.58
CA GLU A 110 0.54 10.92 4.34
C GLU A 110 1.98 10.83 3.84
N ASN A 111 2.97 10.95 4.74
CA ASN A 111 4.39 10.82 4.39
C ASN A 111 4.71 9.42 3.86
N PHE A 112 4.11 8.37 4.43
CA PHE A 112 4.27 7.00 3.95
C PHE A 112 3.70 6.81 2.55
N LEU A 113 2.50 7.34 2.29
CA LEU A 113 1.92 7.31 0.96
C LEU A 113 2.77 8.08 -0.05
N GLU A 114 3.16 9.31 0.28
CA GLU A 114 4.02 10.14 -0.56
C GLU A 114 5.34 9.43 -0.87
N PHE A 115 5.99 8.88 0.16
CA PHE A 115 7.21 8.09 0.01
C PHE A 115 6.99 6.91 -0.93
N SER A 116 5.90 6.16 -0.74
CA SER A 116 5.59 5.00 -1.57
C SER A 116 5.37 5.35 -3.04
N LEU A 117 4.68 6.45 -3.33
CA LEU A 117 4.35 6.85 -4.69
C LEU A 117 5.54 7.49 -5.43
N ASN A 118 6.42 8.17 -4.70
CA ASN A 118 7.51 8.95 -5.29
C ASN A 118 8.87 8.24 -5.24
N TYR A 119 9.15 7.50 -4.17
CA TYR A 119 10.47 6.91 -3.90
C TYR A 119 10.50 5.40 -4.03
N LEU A 120 9.37 4.72 -4.20
CA LEU A 120 9.36 3.29 -4.51
C LEU A 120 9.02 3.07 -5.99
N THR A 121 9.83 2.26 -6.66
CA THR A 121 9.39 1.61 -7.90
C THR A 121 8.56 0.41 -7.48
N ILE A 122 7.26 0.65 -7.25
CA ILE A 122 6.31 -0.37 -6.83
C ILE A 122 5.92 -1.15 -8.08
N PHE A 123 6.37 -2.40 -8.18
CA PHE A 123 6.13 -3.15 -9.41
C PHE A 123 4.69 -3.63 -9.52
N ASN A 124 4.08 -4.14 -8.44
CA ASN A 124 2.82 -4.85 -8.55
C ASN A 124 1.86 -4.68 -7.37
N PHE A 125 2.36 -4.53 -6.15
CA PHE A 125 1.52 -4.71 -4.98
C PHE A 125 1.93 -3.79 -3.83
N LEU A 126 1.05 -2.88 -3.44
CA LEU A 126 1.20 -2.09 -2.23
C LEU A 126 0.33 -2.70 -1.13
N ASN A 127 0.95 -3.06 -0.02
CA ASN A 127 0.25 -3.50 1.19
C ASN A 127 0.35 -2.41 2.25
N ILE A 128 -0.78 -2.02 2.84
CA ILE A 128 -0.84 -1.06 3.94
C ILE A 128 -1.53 -1.74 5.11
N ASP A 129 -0.81 -1.84 6.22
CA ASP A 129 -1.30 -2.41 7.46
C ASP A 129 -1.61 -1.28 8.44
N PHE A 130 -2.83 -1.26 8.96
CA PHE A 130 -3.27 -0.23 9.89
C PHE A 130 -3.28 -0.79 11.31
N GLU A 131 -2.61 -0.12 12.25
CA GLU A 131 -2.61 -0.53 13.65
C GLU A 131 -3.77 0.06 14.47
N GLU A 132 -4.38 1.16 14.02
CA GLU A 132 -5.33 1.95 14.82
C GLU A 132 -6.64 2.29 14.08
N ASN A 133 -7.67 2.63 14.87
CA ASN A 133 -9.04 2.85 14.41
C ASN A 133 -9.33 4.26 13.83
N ASN A 134 -8.37 5.19 13.81
CA ASN A 134 -8.62 6.57 13.37
C ASN A 134 -8.32 6.81 11.87
N LEU A 135 -8.83 5.92 11.01
CA LEU A 135 -8.58 5.98 9.57
C LEU A 135 -9.48 6.99 8.84
N GLU A 136 -10.50 7.51 9.51
CA GLU A 136 -11.49 8.41 8.90
C GLU A 136 -10.82 9.68 8.35
N GLN A 137 -9.83 10.21 9.06
CA GLN A 137 -9.10 11.41 8.63
C GLN A 137 -8.30 11.21 7.34
N HIS A 138 -7.97 9.97 6.98
CA HIS A 138 -7.19 9.63 5.79
C HIS A 138 -8.04 9.04 4.66
N LEU A 139 -9.35 8.98 4.84
CA LEU A 139 -10.26 8.33 3.90
C LEU A 139 -10.18 8.92 2.50
N ASP A 140 -10.16 10.24 2.38
CA ASP A 140 -10.11 10.93 1.09
C ASP A 140 -8.79 10.68 0.37
N ILE A 141 -7.67 10.68 1.10
CA ILE A 141 -6.34 10.43 0.55
C ILE A 141 -6.25 8.98 0.05
N LEU A 142 -6.67 8.02 0.87
CA LEU A 142 -6.74 6.62 0.49
C LEU A 142 -7.61 6.40 -0.74
N PHE A 143 -8.82 6.96 -0.72
CA PHE A 143 -9.74 6.84 -1.84
C PHE A 143 -9.15 7.42 -3.13
N ASN A 144 -8.52 8.60 -3.07
CA ASN A 144 -7.84 9.21 -4.20
C ASN A 144 -6.75 8.31 -4.77
N VAL A 145 -5.87 7.76 -3.92
CA VAL A 145 -4.82 6.81 -4.37
C VAL A 145 -5.44 5.62 -5.11
N LEU A 146 -6.53 5.05 -4.60
CA LEU A 146 -7.18 3.90 -5.22
C LEU A 146 -7.81 4.20 -6.58
N ILE A 147 -8.25 5.45 -6.84
CA ILE A 147 -8.94 5.81 -8.08
C ILE A 147 -8.03 6.51 -9.12
N SER A 148 -6.89 7.08 -8.72
CA SER A 148 -6.00 7.85 -9.61
C SER A 148 -4.65 7.19 -9.89
N GLU A 149 -4.15 6.33 -9.00
CA GLU A 149 -2.77 5.80 -9.09
C GLU A 149 -2.69 4.39 -9.69
N GLY A 150 -3.74 3.92 -10.35
CA GLY A 150 -3.80 2.57 -10.95
C GLY A 150 -2.79 2.32 -12.07
N ASN A 151 -2.24 3.38 -12.67
CA ASN A 151 -1.13 3.30 -13.62
C ASN A 151 0.22 2.97 -12.94
N LYS A 152 0.37 3.28 -11.65
CA LYS A 152 1.54 2.98 -10.82
C LYS A 152 1.32 1.73 -9.95
N LEU A 153 0.07 1.48 -9.56
CA LEU A 153 -0.31 0.43 -8.61
C LEU A 153 -1.36 -0.49 -9.26
N SER A 154 -0.95 -1.70 -9.66
CA SER A 154 -1.91 -2.67 -10.17
C SER A 154 -2.74 -3.28 -9.03
N LYS A 155 -2.16 -3.50 -7.85
CA LYS A 155 -2.85 -4.04 -6.69
C LYS A 155 -2.55 -3.28 -5.40
N VAL A 156 -3.59 -3.00 -4.62
CA VAL A 156 -3.50 -2.44 -3.27
C VAL A 156 -4.22 -3.36 -2.28
N CYS A 157 -3.58 -3.68 -1.16
CA CYS A 157 -4.22 -4.33 -0.01
C CYS A 157 -4.18 -3.40 1.21
N LEU A 158 -5.34 -3.20 1.82
CA LEU A 158 -5.53 -2.46 3.06
C LEU A 158 -5.91 -3.48 4.13
N ARG A 159 -5.04 -3.71 5.12
CA ARG A 159 -5.27 -4.65 6.22
C ARG A 159 -5.75 -3.92 7.47
N ASN A 160 -6.57 -4.60 8.27
CA ASN A 160 -7.13 -4.07 9.51
C ASN A 160 -7.94 -2.77 9.28
N PHE A 161 -8.53 -2.63 8.08
CA PHE A 161 -9.20 -1.42 7.65
C PHE A 161 -10.69 -1.43 8.01
N THR A 162 -11.13 -0.71 9.04
CA THR A 162 -12.49 -0.90 9.60
C THR A 162 -13.63 -0.09 8.97
N LEU A 163 -13.36 0.74 7.97
CA LEU A 163 -14.34 1.73 7.49
C LEU A 163 -15.20 1.20 6.33
N THR A 164 -16.48 0.95 6.59
CA THR A 164 -17.48 0.71 5.53
C THR A 164 -17.54 1.86 4.51
N SER A 165 -17.20 3.08 4.95
CA SER A 165 -17.20 4.28 4.12
C SER A 165 -16.32 4.16 2.88
N LEU A 166 -15.12 3.57 2.97
CA LEU A 166 -14.23 3.42 1.80
C LEU A 166 -14.82 2.46 0.78
N HIS A 167 -15.35 1.32 1.24
CA HIS A 167 -16.03 0.36 0.39
C HIS A 167 -17.19 1.03 -0.38
N ASN A 168 -17.99 1.84 0.32
CA ASN A 168 -19.11 2.56 -0.28
C ASN A 168 -18.64 3.61 -1.30
N LEU A 169 -17.56 4.34 -1.01
CA LEU A 169 -16.95 5.30 -1.94
C LEU A 169 -16.45 4.61 -3.21
N ILE A 170 -15.72 3.49 -3.07
CA ILE A 170 -15.23 2.68 -4.19
C ILE A 170 -16.40 2.17 -5.04
N THR A 171 -17.40 1.57 -4.39
CA THR A 171 -18.58 1.02 -5.07
C THR A 171 -19.34 2.11 -5.84
N LYS A 172 -19.58 3.25 -5.20
CA LYS A 172 -20.23 4.41 -5.84
C LYS A 172 -19.43 4.96 -7.01
N HIS A 173 -18.10 5.02 -6.88
CA HIS A 173 -17.21 5.47 -7.95
C HIS A 173 -17.23 4.53 -9.14
N ILE A 174 -17.09 3.21 -8.92
CA ILE A 174 -17.23 2.19 -9.97
C ILE A 174 -18.56 2.34 -10.68
N ALA A 175 -19.64 2.54 -9.92
CA ALA A 175 -20.99 2.63 -10.44
C ALA A 175 -21.20 3.87 -11.32
N THR A 176 -20.68 5.03 -10.88
CA THR A 176 -21.10 6.36 -11.38
C THR A 176 -19.97 7.24 -11.93
N SER A 177 -18.71 6.80 -11.93
CA SER A 177 -17.64 7.57 -12.58
C SER A 177 -17.71 7.42 -14.10
N LYS A 178 -17.46 8.51 -14.84
CA LYS A 178 -17.32 8.44 -16.31
C LYS A 178 -15.99 7.80 -16.73
N ASN A 179 -15.00 7.84 -15.84
CA ASN A 179 -13.67 7.32 -16.09
C ASN A 179 -13.19 6.48 -14.92
N CYS A 180 -12.98 5.18 -15.14
CA CYS A 180 -12.34 4.27 -14.20
C CYS A 180 -11.01 3.73 -14.75
N SER A 181 -10.44 4.36 -15.79
CA SER A 181 -9.22 3.86 -16.45
C SER A 181 -8.00 3.89 -15.53
N GLU A 182 -7.95 4.89 -14.65
CA GLU A 182 -6.85 5.17 -13.71
C GLU A 182 -7.02 4.49 -12.36
N MET A 183 -8.13 3.79 -12.14
CA MET A 183 -8.39 3.10 -10.89
C MET A 183 -7.49 1.86 -10.75
N VAL A 184 -7.02 1.60 -9.53
CA VAL A 184 -6.28 0.39 -9.17
C VAL A 184 -7.07 -0.85 -9.59
N SER A 185 -6.41 -1.75 -10.31
CA SER A 185 -7.08 -2.90 -10.93
C SER A 185 -7.55 -3.95 -9.92
N THR A 186 -6.88 -4.07 -8.77
CA THR A 186 -7.26 -4.99 -7.70
C THR A 186 -7.11 -4.32 -6.35
N ILE A 187 -8.22 -4.21 -5.61
CA ILE A 187 -8.28 -3.66 -4.26
C ILE A 187 -8.70 -4.76 -3.31
N THR A 188 -7.91 -4.98 -2.28
CA THR A 188 -8.24 -5.90 -1.19
C THR A 188 -8.42 -5.11 0.11
N LEU A 189 -9.54 -5.35 0.80
CA LEU A 189 -9.79 -4.89 2.16
C LEU A 189 -9.77 -6.13 3.06
N ASP A 190 -8.69 -6.32 3.80
CA ASP A 190 -8.44 -7.46 4.68
C ASP A 190 -8.78 -7.11 6.13
N CYS A 191 -9.46 -8.02 6.83
CA CYS A 191 -9.90 -7.88 8.22
C CYS A 191 -10.76 -6.62 8.51
N PRO A 192 -11.68 -6.18 7.65
CA PRO A 192 -12.30 -4.89 7.84
C PRO A 192 -13.35 -4.88 8.96
N SER A 193 -13.73 -6.03 9.52
CA SER A 193 -14.58 -6.18 10.72
C SER A 193 -15.88 -5.36 10.74
N PHE A 194 -16.33 -4.81 9.59
CA PHE A 194 -17.56 -4.04 9.52
C PHE A 194 -18.76 -4.96 9.34
N LYS A 195 -19.91 -4.49 9.84
CA LYS A 195 -21.19 -5.22 9.82
C LYS A 195 -22.16 -4.58 8.83
N ASN A 196 -23.26 -5.29 8.56
CA ASN A 196 -24.39 -4.81 7.77
C ASN A 196 -24.02 -4.50 6.31
N PHE A 197 -23.16 -5.31 5.70
CA PHE A 197 -22.90 -5.23 4.28
C PHE A 197 -24.21 -5.40 3.50
N LYS A 198 -24.50 -4.45 2.60
CA LYS A 198 -25.63 -4.51 1.68
C LYS A 198 -25.08 -4.61 0.26
N LEU A 199 -25.62 -5.55 -0.50
CA LEU A 199 -25.35 -5.64 -1.93
C LEU A 199 -25.84 -4.36 -2.62
N ASP A 200 -25.06 -3.90 -3.59
CA ASP A 200 -25.48 -2.83 -4.49
C ASP A 200 -26.72 -3.29 -5.29
N GLU A 201 -27.69 -2.40 -5.50
CA GLU A 201 -28.92 -2.73 -6.25
C GLU A 201 -28.63 -3.14 -7.71
N ARG A 202 -27.43 -2.79 -8.20
CA ARG A 202 -26.94 -3.07 -9.55
C ARG A 202 -26.05 -4.31 -9.59
N ALA A 203 -25.96 -5.06 -8.50
CA ALA A 203 -25.21 -6.31 -8.46
C ALA A 203 -25.76 -7.32 -9.47
N GLU A 204 -24.92 -7.71 -10.43
CA GLU A 204 -25.20 -8.72 -11.44
C GLU A 204 -24.53 -10.05 -11.04
N ASN A 205 -25.05 -11.18 -11.53
CA ASN A 205 -24.44 -12.50 -11.41
C ASN A 205 -24.09 -12.89 -9.96
N VAL A 206 -24.99 -12.58 -9.02
CA VAL A 206 -24.79 -12.86 -7.60
C VAL A 206 -24.73 -14.36 -7.35
N GLN A 207 -23.66 -14.83 -6.72
CA GLN A 207 -23.52 -16.20 -6.22
C GLN A 207 -23.20 -16.17 -4.74
N ILE A 208 -23.84 -17.06 -3.98
CA ILE A 208 -23.65 -17.18 -2.54
C ILE A 208 -23.29 -18.62 -2.24
N GLU A 209 -22.16 -18.83 -1.57
CA GLU A 209 -21.70 -20.11 -1.08
C GLU A 209 -21.62 -20.04 0.45
N ILE A 210 -22.19 -21.04 1.13
CA ILE A 210 -22.13 -21.15 2.60
C ILE A 210 -21.41 -22.46 2.94
N SER A 211 -20.29 -22.35 3.65
CA SER A 211 -19.51 -23.51 4.09
C SER A 211 -18.81 -23.22 5.41
N ASN A 212 -18.92 -24.14 6.38
CA ASN A 212 -18.27 -24.05 7.69
C ASN A 212 -18.41 -22.67 8.36
N LYS A 213 -19.64 -22.16 8.48
CA LYS A 213 -19.95 -20.84 9.09
C LYS A 213 -19.39 -19.62 8.35
N ILE A 214 -18.87 -19.82 7.14
CA ILE A 214 -18.38 -18.75 6.28
C ILE A 214 -19.34 -18.63 5.11
N LYS A 215 -19.83 -17.41 4.86
CA LYS A 215 -20.62 -17.04 3.69
C LYS A 215 -19.73 -16.28 2.72
N ARG A 216 -19.58 -16.81 1.51
CA ARG A 216 -18.87 -16.18 0.40
C ARG A 216 -19.89 -15.64 -0.58
N THR A 217 -19.81 -14.35 -0.89
CA THR A 217 -20.67 -13.71 -1.88
C THR A 217 -19.81 -13.18 -3.02
N THR A 218 -20.09 -13.61 -4.25
CA THR A 218 -19.50 -13.05 -5.46
C THR A 218 -20.57 -12.34 -6.26
N TYR A 219 -20.21 -11.22 -6.89
CA TYR A 219 -21.09 -10.50 -7.81
C TYR A 219 -20.28 -9.57 -8.70
N GLN A 220 -20.96 -8.94 -9.66
CA GLN A 220 -20.35 -7.97 -10.57
C GLN A 220 -21.09 -6.65 -10.50
N ILE A 221 -20.39 -5.54 -10.74
CA ILE A 221 -20.99 -4.23 -10.99
C ILE A 221 -20.47 -3.74 -12.35
N SER A 222 -21.40 -3.41 -13.24
CA SER A 222 -21.11 -2.73 -14.51
C SER A 222 -21.13 -1.21 -14.29
N ASN A 223 -20.27 -0.44 -14.95
CA ASN A 223 -20.33 1.03 -14.90
C ASN A 223 -21.55 1.56 -15.70
N ILE A 224 -22.28 2.59 -15.22
CA ILE A 224 -23.47 3.11 -15.93
C ILE A 224 -23.12 3.78 -17.26
N TYR A 225 -21.97 4.45 -17.33
CA TYR A 225 -21.55 5.20 -18.51
C TYR A 225 -20.83 4.32 -19.52
N ASN A 226 -20.23 3.21 -19.07
CA ASN A 226 -19.57 2.24 -19.94
C ASN A 226 -19.76 0.80 -19.42
N PRO A 227 -20.83 0.11 -19.82
CA PRO A 227 -21.13 -1.26 -19.36
C PRO A 227 -20.08 -2.32 -19.71
N LYS A 228 -19.10 -2.01 -20.58
CA LYS A 228 -17.95 -2.88 -20.85
C LYS A 228 -16.93 -2.86 -19.70
N VAL A 229 -16.91 -1.79 -18.90
CA VAL A 229 -16.09 -1.72 -17.69
C VAL A 229 -16.87 -2.37 -16.56
N LYS A 230 -16.41 -3.54 -16.14
CA LYS A 230 -17.00 -4.33 -15.06
C LYS A 230 -16.01 -4.55 -13.94
N PHE A 231 -16.52 -4.67 -12.73
CA PHE A 231 -15.74 -5.03 -11.57
C PHE A 231 -16.36 -6.25 -10.91
N TRP A 232 -15.51 -7.19 -10.54
CA TRP A 232 -15.87 -8.38 -9.78
C TRP A 232 -15.63 -8.12 -8.30
N PHE A 233 -16.60 -8.48 -7.49
CA PHE A 233 -16.55 -8.40 -6.04
C PHE A 233 -16.57 -9.80 -5.46
N TYR A 234 -15.72 -10.03 -4.46
CA TYR A 234 -15.73 -11.22 -3.61
C TYR A 234 -15.65 -10.84 -2.17
N ILE A 235 -16.63 -11.30 -1.41
CA ILE A 235 -16.83 -10.92 -0.02
C ILE A 235 -16.91 -12.17 0.82
N VAL A 236 -16.18 -12.16 1.93
CA VAL A 236 -16.21 -13.22 2.95
C VAL A 236 -16.83 -12.65 4.21
N GLU A 237 -17.94 -13.24 4.61
CA GLU A 237 -18.74 -12.92 5.80
C GLU A 237 -18.68 -14.10 6.79
N MET A 238 -18.43 -13.80 8.07
CA MET A 238 -18.45 -14.78 9.16
C MET A 238 -19.89 -15.04 9.65
N ASP A 239 -20.10 -16.05 10.51
CA ASP A 239 -21.43 -16.41 11.02
C ASP A 239 -22.08 -15.33 11.90
N ASP A 240 -21.27 -14.45 12.49
CA ASP A 240 -21.73 -13.29 13.24
C ASP A 240 -22.12 -12.09 12.35
N GLY A 241 -22.04 -12.26 11.02
CA GLY A 241 -22.35 -11.24 10.01
C GLY A 241 -21.24 -10.19 9.81
N SER A 242 -20.07 -10.37 10.41
CA SER A 242 -18.91 -9.50 10.15
C SER A 242 -18.26 -9.83 8.81
N ILE A 243 -17.87 -8.78 8.06
CA ILE A 243 -17.08 -8.94 6.85
C ILE A 243 -15.61 -9.05 7.22
N PHE A 244 -14.98 -10.15 6.81
CA PHE A 244 -13.57 -10.43 7.08
C PHE A 244 -12.67 -10.15 5.88
N HIS A 245 -13.21 -10.21 4.66
CA HIS A 245 -12.43 -9.96 3.45
C HIS A 245 -13.30 -9.41 2.34
N VAL A 246 -12.81 -8.39 1.64
CA VAL A 246 -13.38 -7.90 0.39
C VAL A 246 -12.29 -7.82 -0.66
N ASN A 247 -12.51 -8.43 -1.81
CA ASN A 247 -11.70 -8.24 -3.00
C ASN A 247 -12.55 -7.60 -4.10
N ILE A 248 -12.03 -6.52 -4.68
CA ILE A 248 -12.62 -5.78 -5.79
C ILE A 248 -11.61 -5.83 -6.92
N SER A 249 -11.97 -6.46 -8.03
CA SER A 249 -11.07 -6.65 -9.16
C SER A 249 -11.73 -6.13 -10.44
N ARG A 250 -11.03 -5.25 -11.16
CA ARG A 250 -11.44 -4.82 -12.50
C ARG A 250 -11.39 -6.03 -13.42
N MET A 251 -12.52 -6.30 -14.07
CA MET A 251 -12.55 -7.24 -15.18
C MET A 251 -12.04 -6.47 -16.39
N ASP A 252 -10.72 -6.46 -16.58
CA ASP A 252 -10.21 -6.08 -17.88
C ASP A 252 -10.91 -6.96 -18.91
N LEU A 253 -11.27 -6.37 -20.06
CA LEU A 253 -11.72 -7.13 -21.20
C LEU A 253 -10.63 -8.17 -21.41
N LEU A 254 -10.88 -9.41 -20.99
CA LEU A 254 -10.09 -10.55 -21.38
C LEU A 254 -10.04 -10.43 -22.88
N SER A 255 -8.92 -9.90 -23.39
CA SER A 255 -8.57 -10.02 -24.79
C SER A 255 -8.80 -11.49 -25.06
N GLU A 256 -9.70 -11.75 -25.99
CA GLU A 256 -10.02 -13.05 -26.54
C GLU A 256 -8.70 -13.71 -26.97
N GLN A 257 -7.97 -14.29 -26.03
CA GLN A 257 -6.95 -15.29 -26.28
C GLN A 257 -7.74 -16.60 -26.39
N LYS A 258 -8.45 -16.70 -27.52
CA LYS A 258 -8.89 -17.95 -28.10
C LYS A 258 -7.69 -18.69 -28.67
#